data_AF-A0A523Z4W6-F1
#
_entry.id   AF-A0A523Z4W6-F1
#
_cell.length_a   1.000
_cell.length_b   1.000
_cell.length_c   1.000
_cell.angle_alpha   90.00
_cell.angle_beta   90.00
_cell.angle_gamma   90.00
#
_symmetry.space_group_name_H-M   'P 1'
#
loop_
_entity.id
_entity.type
_entity.pdbx_description
1 polymer ?
#
loop_
_entity_poly.entity_id
_entity_poly.type
_entity_poly.pdbx_seq_one_letter_code
_entity_poly.pdbx_strand_id
1 'polypeptide(L)'
;MSLLVGICLLVLTLVGCEEAEEESGLAATATASPTVEATQVTTPTPPLPTEVISPTPEAPPPTEEPPPPSPEITEEPPPPTEVPPELTRIPWDEASNHTGELATVCGYVPHADYFSGSRGQPTFLYIGMSYLDPEVFTVVIWGEDRDDFPTAPEDAYLAKTVCVTGWIEPYLNAAQVTVGSPSDIVIQDTLSATPPAAESATPQAAVPSESQPIGSPAPPDFSPFAKGWGRHGFGMTVTASGEATATWRVYKWCSDDPMPPCDAMVENEIVYGGRATIVFTRVGGATAYGWVKESTDERILSGRVTLTLQPYDMALLESVGGFDVAPIVLCGPDYWQEAPESLREESPCGA
;
A
#
# COMPACT_ATOMS: atom_id res chain seq x y z
N MET A 1 -69.19 7.15 -27.64
CA MET A 1 -70.66 6.98 -27.53
C MET A 1 -71.02 5.60 -28.08
N SER A 2 -71.71 4.79 -27.25
CA SER A 2 -72.50 3.57 -27.56
C SER A 2 -71.77 2.41 -28.28
N LEU A 3 -71.38 1.30 -27.64
CA LEU A 3 -72.12 0.23 -26.93
C LEU A 3 -72.97 -0.69 -27.84
N LEU A 4 -72.73 -2.01 -27.74
CA LEU A 4 -73.52 -3.23 -28.04
C LEU A 4 -72.74 -4.23 -28.92
N VAL A 5 -72.65 -5.54 -28.69
CA VAL A 5 -72.96 -6.50 -27.60
C VAL A 5 -72.65 -7.90 -28.17
N GLY A 6 -72.26 -8.87 -27.33
CA GLY A 6 -72.52 -10.30 -27.57
C GLY A 6 -71.28 -11.21 -27.61
N ILE A 7 -71.15 -12.34 -26.89
CA ILE A 7 -71.76 -12.96 -25.70
C ILE A 7 -71.02 -14.30 -25.48
N CYS A 8 -70.82 -14.66 -24.20
CA CYS A 8 -70.64 -15.98 -23.57
C CYS A 8 -69.90 -17.16 -24.24
N LEU A 9 -68.87 -17.67 -23.56
CA LEU A 9 -68.90 -18.87 -22.67
C LEU A 9 -67.55 -18.88 -21.91
N LEU A 10 -67.39 -18.65 -20.60
CA LEU A 10 -67.94 -19.25 -19.37
C LEU A 10 -67.37 -20.64 -19.05
N VAL A 11 -66.35 -20.69 -18.15
CA VAL A 11 -66.13 -21.59 -16.98
C VAL A 11 -65.03 -20.90 -16.12
N LEU A 12 -65.30 -20.04 -15.10
CA LEU A 12 -65.63 -20.28 -13.66
C LEU A 12 -64.79 -21.42 -13.02
N THR A 13 -63.94 -21.25 -11.99
CA THR A 13 -64.09 -20.64 -10.65
C THR A 13 -62.70 -20.44 -9.99
N LEU A 14 -62.35 -19.26 -9.45
CA LEU A 14 -62.51 -18.76 -8.05
C LEU A 14 -61.63 -19.50 -7.01
N VAL A 15 -60.62 -18.86 -6.41
CA VAL A 15 -60.60 -18.01 -5.18
C VAL A 15 -59.98 -18.78 -4.02
N GLY A 16 -59.09 -18.14 -3.26
CA GLY A 16 -58.70 -18.59 -1.92
C GLY A 16 -57.41 -17.95 -1.41
N CYS A 17 -57.48 -16.68 -0.99
CA CYS A 17 -56.75 -16.27 0.21
C CYS A 17 -57.50 -16.90 1.39
N GLU A 18 -56.82 -17.66 2.24
CA GLU A 18 -57.24 -17.83 3.63
C GLU A 18 -56.05 -18.32 4.46
N GLU A 19 -55.87 -17.66 5.60
CA GLU A 19 -55.00 -18.05 6.70
C GLU A 19 -55.54 -19.34 7.34
N ALA A 20 -54.64 -20.18 7.86
CA ALA A 20 -55.01 -21.21 8.83
C ALA A 20 -53.84 -21.48 9.79
N GLU A 21 -54.11 -21.14 11.04
CA GLU A 21 -53.40 -21.48 12.26
C GLU A 21 -53.62 -22.97 12.67
N GLU A 22 -53.07 -23.29 13.85
CA GLU A 22 -53.24 -24.45 14.75
C GLU A 22 -52.14 -25.53 14.71
N GLU A 23 -51.20 -25.52 15.68
CA GLU A 23 -51.27 -25.98 17.09
C GLU A 23 -50.80 -27.45 17.21
N SER A 24 -49.87 -27.83 18.09
CA SER A 24 -49.98 -27.79 19.55
C SER A 24 -48.73 -28.39 20.20
N GLY A 25 -48.46 -28.03 21.47
CA GLY A 25 -47.59 -28.79 22.39
C GLY A 25 -46.74 -27.92 23.32
N LEU A 26 -47.35 -27.24 24.30
CA LEU A 26 -47.23 -27.52 25.75
C LEU A 26 -45.79 -27.89 26.22
N ALA A 27 -45.12 -27.17 27.12
CA ALA A 27 -45.65 -26.65 28.39
C ALA A 27 -44.79 -25.51 28.94
N ALA A 28 -45.48 -24.50 29.49
CA ALA A 28 -44.95 -23.55 30.45
C ALA A 28 -45.50 -23.89 31.84
N THR A 29 -44.60 -24.06 32.82
CA THR A 29 -44.87 -23.90 34.25
C THR A 29 -43.63 -23.23 34.84
N ALA A 30 -43.75 -21.95 35.22
CA ALA A 30 -44.08 -21.50 36.58
C ALA A 30 -42.83 -21.18 37.40
N THR A 31 -42.54 -19.87 37.44
CA THR A 31 -42.37 -19.06 38.66
C THR A 31 -41.50 -19.64 39.79
N ALA A 32 -40.29 -19.07 39.94
CA ALA A 32 -39.68 -18.86 41.25
C ALA A 32 -38.70 -17.67 41.20
N SER A 33 -39.06 -16.57 41.86
CA SER A 33 -38.13 -15.50 42.24
C SER A 33 -37.01 -16.04 43.12
N PRO A 34 -35.83 -15.39 43.11
CA PRO A 34 -35.06 -15.24 44.33
C PRO A 34 -34.93 -13.75 44.70
N THR A 35 -35.55 -13.43 45.83
CA THR A 35 -35.05 -12.64 46.95
C THR A 35 -33.93 -11.63 46.66
N VAL A 36 -34.29 -10.35 46.79
CA VAL A 36 -33.37 -9.27 47.12
C VAL A 36 -32.91 -9.47 48.56
N GLU A 37 -31.62 -9.75 48.78
CA GLU A 37 -31.03 -9.76 50.13
C GLU A 37 -29.79 -8.86 50.19
N ALA A 38 -29.92 -7.87 51.08
CA ALA A 38 -28.96 -7.03 51.77
C ALA A 38 -27.51 -6.90 51.25
N THR A 39 -27.21 -5.66 50.84
CA THR A 39 -25.91 -5.00 50.94
C THR A 39 -25.23 -5.27 52.29
N GLN A 40 -24.09 -5.96 52.27
CA GLN A 40 -23.14 -5.94 53.38
C GLN A 40 -21.97 -5.02 53.06
N VAL A 41 -21.94 -3.92 53.81
CA VAL A 41 -20.81 -3.00 53.91
C VAL A 41 -19.71 -3.72 54.69
N THR A 42 -18.61 -4.07 54.03
CA THR A 42 -17.39 -4.52 54.72
C THR A 42 -16.47 -3.33 54.96
N THR A 43 -16.16 -3.13 56.23
CA THR A 43 -15.32 -2.08 56.81
C THR A 43 -13.86 -2.20 56.33
N PRO A 44 -13.13 -1.10 56.04
CA PRO A 44 -11.72 -1.17 55.72
C PRO A 44 -10.88 -1.60 56.93
N THR A 45 -9.99 -2.57 56.72
CA THR A 45 -8.95 -2.99 57.67
C THR A 45 -7.92 -1.87 57.88
N PRO A 46 -7.55 -1.51 59.13
CA PRO A 46 -6.50 -0.52 59.38
C PRO A 46 -5.12 -1.05 58.97
N PRO A 47 -4.21 -0.19 58.46
CA PRO A 47 -2.85 -0.59 58.12
C PRO A 47 -2.03 -0.89 59.39
N LEU A 48 -1.18 -1.92 59.29
CA LEU A 48 -0.23 -2.34 60.31
C LEU A 48 0.86 -1.26 60.53
N PRO A 49 1.32 -1.00 61.76
CA PRO A 49 2.30 0.06 62.03
C PRO A 49 3.67 -0.23 61.39
N THR A 50 4.21 0.78 60.72
CA THR A 50 5.57 0.80 60.16
C THR A 50 6.59 0.90 61.30
N GLU A 51 7.39 -0.14 61.50
CA GLU A 51 8.57 -0.09 62.37
C GLU A 51 9.67 0.75 61.70
N VAL A 52 10.12 1.78 62.42
CA VAL A 52 11.24 2.65 62.04
C VAL A 52 12.54 1.94 62.43
N ILE A 53 13.28 1.43 61.44
CA ILE A 53 14.62 0.88 61.64
C ILE A 53 15.63 2.03 61.44
N SER A 54 16.26 2.46 62.54
CA SER A 54 17.38 3.41 62.54
C SER A 54 18.64 2.81 61.90
N PRO A 55 19.52 3.63 61.28
CA PRO A 55 20.67 3.12 60.53
C PRO A 55 21.79 2.63 61.45
N THR A 56 22.32 1.46 61.12
CA THR A 56 23.57 0.89 61.66
C THR A 56 24.78 1.65 61.10
N PRO A 57 25.79 2.01 61.89
CA PRO A 57 26.99 2.70 61.39
C PRO A 57 27.84 1.77 60.51
N GLU A 58 28.23 2.32 59.35
CA GLU A 58 29.02 1.69 58.28
C GLU A 58 30.48 1.47 58.71
N ALA A 59 31.01 0.27 58.46
CA ALA A 59 32.43 -0.05 58.65
C ALA A 59 33.26 0.49 57.47
N PRO A 60 34.52 0.93 57.69
CA PRO A 60 35.35 1.46 56.60
C PRO A 60 35.74 0.36 55.59
N PRO A 61 35.85 0.69 54.29
CA PRO A 61 36.14 -0.28 53.25
C PRO A 61 37.59 -0.83 53.37
N PRO A 62 37.83 -2.08 52.97
CA PRO A 62 39.17 -2.64 52.88
C PRO A 62 39.94 -2.02 51.69
N THR A 63 41.22 -1.74 51.89
CA THR A 63 42.15 -1.31 50.84
C THR A 63 42.42 -2.45 49.87
N GLU A 64 41.96 -2.34 48.63
CA GLU A 64 42.30 -3.29 47.55
C GLU A 64 43.70 -2.99 46.98
N GLU A 65 44.50 -4.05 46.87
CA GLU A 65 45.80 -4.07 46.19
C GLU A 65 45.58 -4.25 44.67
N PRO A 66 46.32 -3.56 43.79
CA PRO A 66 46.05 -3.60 42.36
C PRO A 66 46.33 -4.98 41.73
N PRO A 67 45.49 -5.46 40.80
CA PRO A 67 45.68 -6.76 40.16
C PRO A 67 46.91 -6.76 39.22
N PRO A 68 47.58 -7.92 39.03
CA PRO A 68 48.72 -8.04 38.15
C PRO A 68 48.34 -7.86 36.67
N PRO A 69 49.27 -7.41 35.81
CA PRO A 69 48.99 -7.16 34.40
C PRO A 69 48.66 -8.45 33.62
N SER A 70 47.60 -8.37 32.82
CA SER A 70 47.09 -9.43 31.93
C SER A 70 48.10 -9.78 30.83
N PRO A 71 48.24 -11.06 30.43
CA PRO A 71 49.13 -11.45 29.33
C PRO A 71 48.58 -10.95 27.98
N GLU A 72 49.50 -10.49 27.14
CA GLU A 72 49.27 -9.97 25.79
C GLU A 72 48.83 -11.11 24.85
N ILE A 73 47.61 -11.01 24.30
CA ILE A 73 47.09 -11.94 23.30
C ILE A 73 47.58 -11.48 21.92
N THR A 74 48.45 -12.29 21.30
CA THR A 74 48.82 -12.15 19.89
C THR A 74 47.64 -12.58 19.02
N GLU A 75 46.97 -11.64 18.36
CA GLU A 75 45.88 -11.93 17.43
C GLU A 75 46.40 -12.56 16.13
N GLU A 76 45.93 -13.76 15.82
CA GLU A 76 46.09 -14.40 14.51
C GLU A 76 45.05 -13.81 13.53
N PRO A 77 45.41 -13.51 12.27
CA PRO A 77 44.50 -12.85 11.34
C PRO A 77 43.29 -13.75 11.01
N PRO A 78 42.07 -13.19 10.90
CA PRO A 78 40.86 -13.96 10.68
C PRO A 78 40.82 -14.61 9.29
N PRO A 79 40.17 -15.79 9.15
CA PRO A 79 40.01 -16.46 7.87
C PRO A 79 39.17 -15.62 6.89
N PRO A 80 39.37 -15.77 5.57
CA PRO A 80 38.69 -14.96 4.56
C PRO A 80 37.18 -15.24 4.56
N THR A 81 36.39 -14.17 4.72
CA THR A 81 34.93 -14.15 4.74
C THR A 81 34.34 -14.71 3.45
N GLU A 82 33.55 -15.78 3.55
CA GLU A 82 32.69 -16.25 2.47
C GLU A 82 31.59 -15.21 2.23
N VAL A 83 31.45 -14.71 1.00
CA VAL A 83 30.39 -13.78 0.62
C VAL A 83 29.05 -14.52 0.70
N PRO A 84 28.04 -14.01 1.43
CA PRO A 84 26.73 -14.65 1.54
C PRO A 84 26.10 -14.86 0.15
N PRO A 85 25.35 -15.94 -0.08
CA PRO A 85 24.62 -16.13 -1.32
C PRO A 85 23.67 -14.95 -1.55
N GLU A 86 23.70 -14.39 -2.76
CA GLU A 86 22.79 -13.33 -3.20
C GLU A 86 21.36 -13.88 -3.20
N LEU A 87 20.52 -13.38 -2.31
CA LEU A 87 19.12 -13.77 -2.22
C LEU A 87 18.33 -13.13 -3.36
N THR A 88 17.36 -13.86 -3.90
CA THR A 88 16.47 -13.36 -4.95
C THR A 88 15.76 -12.10 -4.46
N ARG A 89 15.81 -11.04 -5.28
CA ARG A 89 15.04 -9.81 -5.07
C ARG A 89 13.70 -9.94 -5.80
N ILE A 90 12.62 -9.77 -5.06
CA ILE A 90 11.25 -10.00 -5.50
C ILE A 90 10.49 -8.70 -5.26
N PRO A 91 9.62 -8.28 -6.18
CA PRO A 91 8.74 -7.17 -5.90
C PRO A 91 7.62 -7.54 -4.94
N TRP A 92 7.08 -6.55 -4.22
CA TRP A 92 6.05 -6.81 -3.20
C TRP A 92 4.79 -7.47 -3.77
N ASP A 93 4.41 -7.17 -5.01
CA ASP A 93 3.22 -7.69 -5.68
C ASP A 93 3.37 -9.15 -6.14
N GLU A 94 4.61 -9.65 -6.30
CA GLU A 94 4.86 -11.07 -6.56
C GLU A 94 5.07 -11.89 -5.28
N ALA A 95 5.24 -11.25 -4.13
CA ALA A 95 5.61 -11.93 -2.87
C ALA A 95 4.66 -13.10 -2.52
N SER A 96 3.36 -12.96 -2.78
CA SER A 96 2.38 -14.04 -2.55
C SER A 96 2.64 -15.33 -3.34
N ASN A 97 3.35 -15.26 -4.47
CA ASN A 97 3.76 -16.44 -5.24
C ASN A 97 5.02 -17.11 -4.70
N HIS A 98 5.73 -16.45 -3.78
CA HIS A 98 7.02 -16.88 -3.21
C HIS A 98 6.90 -17.24 -1.73
N THR A 99 5.70 -17.56 -1.25
CA THR A 99 5.50 -18.00 0.14
C THR A 99 6.31 -19.26 0.44
N GLY A 100 7.00 -19.26 1.58
CA GLY A 100 7.91 -20.33 1.98
C GLY A 100 9.33 -20.17 1.45
N GLU A 101 9.64 -19.07 0.76
CA GLU A 101 10.99 -18.75 0.28
C GLU A 101 11.65 -17.69 1.18
N LEU A 102 12.97 -17.77 1.32
CA LEU A 102 13.80 -16.72 1.88
C LEU A 102 14.24 -15.80 0.75
N ALA A 103 13.71 -14.58 0.71
CA ALA A 103 13.95 -13.64 -0.38
C ALA A 103 13.97 -12.20 0.14
N THR A 104 14.37 -11.28 -0.74
CA THR A 104 14.33 -9.83 -0.48
C THR A 104 13.14 -9.23 -1.20
N VAL A 105 12.15 -8.73 -0.46
CA VAL A 105 10.95 -8.11 -1.03
C VAL A 105 11.07 -6.59 -1.01
N CYS A 106 10.91 -5.93 -2.15
CA CYS A 106 11.10 -4.49 -2.27
C CYS A 106 9.85 -3.74 -2.73
N GLY A 107 9.68 -2.51 -2.23
CA GLY A 107 8.61 -1.62 -2.66
C GLY A 107 8.49 -0.37 -1.80
N TYR A 108 7.52 0.48 -2.14
CA TYR A 108 7.22 1.73 -1.43
C TYR A 108 6.34 1.48 -0.20
N VAL A 109 6.59 2.22 0.89
CA VAL A 109 5.80 2.17 2.12
C VAL A 109 4.81 3.35 2.18
N PRO A 110 3.59 3.24 1.62
CA PRO A 110 2.58 4.30 1.71
C PRO A 110 2.00 4.45 3.12
N HIS A 111 2.11 3.43 3.97
CA HIS A 111 1.55 3.44 5.30
C HIS A 111 2.37 2.59 6.27
N ALA A 112 2.46 3.05 7.50
CA ALA A 112 3.06 2.31 8.59
C ALA A 112 2.33 2.68 9.88
N ASP A 113 2.11 1.70 10.77
CA ASP A 113 1.36 1.94 11.99
C ASP A 113 1.80 0.99 13.13
N TYR A 114 1.76 1.51 14.36
CA TYR A 114 2.18 0.80 15.57
C TYR A 114 0.98 0.49 16.47
N PHE A 115 0.70 -0.79 16.65
CA PHE A 115 -0.46 -1.28 17.38
C PHE A 115 -0.14 -1.55 18.86
N SER A 116 0.14 -0.49 19.61
CA SER A 116 0.50 -0.56 21.04
C SER A 116 -0.52 -1.30 21.94
N GLY A 117 -1.81 -1.29 21.56
CA GLY A 117 -2.90 -1.96 22.29
C GLY A 117 -3.13 -3.43 21.92
N SER A 118 -2.42 -3.95 20.92
CA SER A 118 -2.56 -5.33 20.43
C SER A 118 -1.58 -6.28 21.12
N ARG A 119 -1.93 -7.57 21.20
CA ARG A 119 -0.99 -8.59 21.70
C ARG A 119 0.23 -8.66 20.80
N GLY A 120 1.42 -8.71 21.41
CA GLY A 120 2.71 -8.66 20.70
C GLY A 120 3.10 -7.25 20.24
N GLN A 121 2.22 -6.26 20.37
CA GLN A 121 2.45 -4.85 20.03
C GLN A 121 3.18 -4.68 18.68
N PRO A 122 2.64 -5.22 17.58
CA PRO A 122 3.35 -5.20 16.31
C PRO A 122 3.37 -3.79 15.70
N THR A 123 4.42 -3.52 14.96
CA THR A 123 4.50 -2.42 13.98
C THR A 123 4.36 -3.03 12.60
N PHE A 124 3.46 -2.48 11.79
CA PHE A 124 3.28 -2.90 10.41
C PHE A 124 3.85 -1.85 9.46
N LEU A 125 4.65 -2.28 8.50
CA LEU A 125 4.99 -1.48 7.32
C LEU A 125 4.26 -2.11 6.14
N TYR A 126 3.36 -1.35 5.52
CA TYR A 126 2.60 -1.79 4.38
C TYR A 126 3.37 -1.44 3.13
N ILE A 127 3.86 -2.43 2.40
CA ILE A 127 4.58 -2.24 1.14
C ILE A 127 3.59 -2.45 -0.01
N GLY A 128 3.39 -1.39 -0.80
CA GLY A 128 2.60 -1.44 -2.02
C GLY A 128 1.95 -0.12 -2.42
N MET A 129 0.84 -0.20 -3.16
CA MET A 129 0.15 0.99 -3.68
C MET A 129 -0.69 1.72 -2.62
N SER A 130 -1.27 0.96 -1.69
CA SER A 130 -2.12 1.47 -0.62
C SER A 130 -2.21 0.42 0.49
N TYR A 131 -2.38 0.85 1.74
CA TYR A 131 -2.68 -0.06 2.85
C TYR A 131 -4.05 -0.76 2.69
N LEU A 132 -4.90 -0.26 1.79
CA LEU A 132 -6.19 -0.85 1.45
C LEU A 132 -6.09 -1.97 0.40
N ASP A 133 -4.89 -2.25 -0.11
CA ASP A 133 -4.67 -3.36 -1.03
C ASP A 133 -4.69 -4.70 -0.27
N PRO A 134 -5.57 -5.67 -0.59
CA PRO A 134 -5.56 -7.01 -0.02
C PRO A 134 -4.33 -7.85 -0.41
N GLU A 135 -3.53 -7.42 -1.39
CA GLU A 135 -2.26 -8.04 -1.76
C GLU A 135 -1.04 -7.26 -1.20
N VAL A 136 -1.29 -6.28 -0.31
CA VAL A 136 -0.22 -5.52 0.35
C VAL A 136 0.76 -6.45 1.04
N PHE A 137 2.05 -6.30 0.72
CA PHE A 137 3.06 -7.05 1.42
C PHE A 137 3.32 -6.39 2.77
N THR A 138 3.13 -7.15 3.85
CA THR A 138 3.20 -6.60 5.19
C THR A 138 4.50 -6.98 5.87
N VAL A 139 5.28 -5.98 6.29
CA VAL A 139 6.42 -6.19 7.18
C VAL A 139 5.90 -6.12 8.61
N VAL A 140 6.18 -7.16 9.40
CA VAL A 140 5.81 -7.24 10.81
C VAL A 140 7.08 -7.09 11.64
N ILE A 141 7.09 -6.08 12.51
CA ILE A 141 8.12 -5.90 13.53
C ILE A 141 7.45 -6.08 14.88
N TRP A 142 7.80 -7.13 15.62
CA TRP A 142 7.18 -7.38 16.91
C TRP A 142 7.65 -6.36 17.95
N GLY A 143 6.81 -6.11 18.96
CA GLY A 143 7.13 -5.14 20.01
C GLY A 143 8.37 -5.50 20.81
N GLU A 144 8.74 -6.79 20.87
CA GLU A 144 9.98 -7.25 21.51
C GLU A 144 11.24 -6.86 20.73
N ASP A 145 11.15 -6.73 19.41
CA ASP A 145 12.26 -6.38 18.52
C ASP A 145 12.31 -4.86 18.24
N ARG A 146 11.23 -4.13 18.53
CA ARG A 146 11.09 -2.71 18.19
C ARG A 146 12.19 -1.82 18.78
N ASP A 147 12.65 -2.14 19.99
CA ASP A 147 13.68 -1.35 20.68
C ASP A 147 15.08 -1.50 20.06
N ASP A 148 15.28 -2.50 19.19
CA ASP A 148 16.53 -2.66 18.41
C ASP A 148 16.61 -1.67 17.24
N PHE A 149 15.50 -0.99 16.91
CA PHE A 149 15.47 0.04 15.87
C PHE A 149 15.82 1.41 16.45
N PRO A 150 16.79 2.14 15.85
CA PRO A 150 17.27 3.42 16.38
C PRO A 150 16.23 4.56 16.26
N THR A 151 15.23 4.39 15.40
CA THR A 151 14.09 5.28 15.22
C THR A 151 12.86 4.41 15.09
N ALA A 152 11.72 4.90 15.60
CA ALA A 152 10.44 4.21 15.48
C ALA A 152 10.23 3.74 14.02
N PRO A 153 10.02 2.44 13.76
CA PRO A 153 9.98 1.92 12.39
C PRO A 153 8.94 2.62 11.51
N GLU A 154 7.78 2.97 12.06
CA GLU A 154 6.73 3.71 11.35
C GLU A 154 7.13 5.13 10.96
N ASP A 155 8.08 5.74 11.65
CA ASP A 155 8.65 7.03 11.25
C ASP A 155 9.87 6.85 10.31
N ALA A 156 10.65 5.80 10.57
CA ALA A 156 11.90 5.54 9.87
C ALA A 156 11.69 5.10 8.43
N TYR A 157 10.62 4.38 8.12
CA TYR A 157 10.42 3.74 6.83
C TYR A 157 9.20 4.27 6.06
N LEU A 158 8.30 5.02 6.69
CA LEU A 158 7.16 5.63 6.02
C LEU A 158 7.61 6.55 4.87
N ALA A 159 6.89 6.46 3.75
CA ALA A 159 7.16 7.21 2.53
C ALA A 159 8.56 6.98 1.94
N LYS A 160 9.15 5.81 2.20
CA LYS A 160 10.41 5.38 1.59
C LYS A 160 10.19 4.12 0.76
N THR A 161 11.07 3.92 -0.22
CA THR A 161 11.23 2.63 -0.87
C THR A 161 12.19 1.80 -0.04
N VAL A 162 11.78 0.60 0.35
CA VAL A 162 12.56 -0.31 1.18
C VAL A 162 12.70 -1.67 0.51
N CYS A 163 13.73 -2.40 0.89
CA CYS A 163 13.94 -3.80 0.58
C CYS A 163 14.05 -4.58 1.88
N VAL A 164 13.24 -5.62 2.01
CA VAL A 164 13.09 -6.36 3.26
C VAL A 164 13.45 -7.81 3.04
N THR A 165 14.43 -8.30 3.79
CA THR A 165 14.92 -9.66 3.65
C THR A 165 14.33 -10.53 4.74
N GLY A 166 13.67 -11.62 4.36
CA GLY A 166 13.17 -12.59 5.31
C GLY A 166 12.35 -13.71 4.66
N TRP A 167 11.80 -14.57 5.50
CA TRP A 167 10.90 -15.62 5.05
C TRP A 167 9.55 -15.04 4.68
N ILE A 168 9.11 -15.30 3.45
CA ILE A 168 7.80 -14.88 3.00
C ILE A 168 6.76 -15.85 3.54
N GLU A 169 5.84 -15.34 4.36
CA GLU A 169 4.79 -16.12 4.98
C GLU A 169 3.41 -15.73 4.43
N PRO A 170 2.48 -16.67 4.25
CA PRO A 170 1.11 -16.33 3.89
C PRO A 170 0.35 -15.73 5.08
N TYR A 171 -0.34 -14.62 4.87
CA TYR A 171 -1.21 -14.00 5.88
C TYR A 171 -2.46 -13.36 5.24
N LEU A 172 -3.65 -13.83 5.61
CA LEU A 172 -4.95 -13.27 5.19
C LEU A 172 -5.05 -12.92 3.69
N ASN A 173 -4.73 -13.88 2.82
CA ASN A 173 -4.69 -13.77 1.34
C ASN A 173 -3.58 -12.86 0.75
N ALA A 174 -2.69 -12.34 1.60
CA ALA A 174 -1.48 -11.62 1.21
C ALA A 174 -0.22 -12.39 1.66
N ALA A 175 0.94 -11.80 1.39
CA ALA A 175 2.22 -12.22 1.92
C ALA A 175 2.70 -11.24 3.01
N GLN A 176 3.43 -11.76 3.99
CA GLN A 176 4.10 -10.99 5.02
C GLN A 176 5.54 -11.45 5.21
N VAL A 177 6.31 -10.65 5.92
CA VAL A 177 7.62 -11.03 6.46
C VAL A 177 7.74 -10.52 7.88
N THR A 178 8.26 -11.35 8.78
CA THR A 178 8.63 -10.91 10.12
C THR A 178 10.11 -10.54 10.12
N VAL A 179 10.44 -9.36 10.63
CA VAL A 179 11.83 -8.91 10.79
C VAL A 179 12.11 -8.48 12.22
N GLY A 180 13.33 -8.74 12.67
CA GLY A 180 13.75 -8.46 14.04
C GLY A 180 14.85 -7.40 14.14
N SER A 181 15.48 -7.02 13.03
CA SER A 181 16.61 -6.10 13.03
C SER A 181 16.46 -5.01 11.98
N PRO A 182 16.94 -3.78 12.21
CA PRO A 182 17.03 -2.75 11.18
C PRO A 182 17.89 -3.17 9.99
N SER A 183 18.81 -4.13 10.14
CA SER A 183 19.61 -4.67 9.03
C SER A 183 18.79 -5.45 8.00
N ASP A 184 17.62 -5.94 8.41
CA ASP A 184 16.72 -6.70 7.53
C ASP A 184 15.95 -5.77 6.59
N ILE A 185 15.99 -4.45 6.82
CA ILE A 185 15.28 -3.43 6.04
C ILE A 185 16.29 -2.42 5.49
N VAL A 186 16.51 -2.46 4.17
CA VAL A 186 17.39 -1.53 3.46
C VAL A 186 16.56 -0.44 2.78
N ILE A 187 16.71 0.81 3.22
CA ILE A 187 16.15 1.97 2.52
C ILE A 187 16.88 2.15 1.19
N GLN A 188 16.13 2.23 0.10
CA GLN A 188 16.64 2.56 -1.21
C GLN A 188 16.65 4.09 -1.34
N ASP A 189 17.82 4.71 -1.16
CA ASP A 189 17.97 6.15 -1.37
C ASP A 189 17.85 6.46 -2.87
N THR A 190 16.67 6.85 -3.32
CA THR A 190 16.48 7.44 -4.67
C THR A 190 16.98 8.90 -4.74
N LEU A 191 18.01 9.25 -3.96
CA LEU A 191 18.79 10.48 -4.10
C LEU A 191 20.01 10.25 -5.00
N SER A 192 19.81 9.72 -6.20
CA SER A 192 20.81 9.79 -7.29
C SER A 192 20.18 9.73 -8.68
N ALA A 193 19.15 10.55 -8.90
CA ALA A 193 18.96 11.17 -10.20
C ALA A 193 19.21 12.67 -10.02
N THR A 194 20.48 13.08 -10.00
CA THR A 194 20.85 14.49 -10.19
C THR A 194 20.36 14.89 -11.58
N PRO A 195 19.38 15.81 -11.73
CA PRO A 195 19.13 16.42 -13.02
C PRO A 195 20.40 17.17 -13.41
N PRO A 196 20.92 17.07 -14.66
CA PRO A 196 21.99 17.96 -15.08
C PRO A 196 21.49 19.39 -14.88
N ALA A 197 22.22 20.11 -14.03
CA ALA A 197 21.93 21.49 -13.68
C ALA A 197 21.68 22.30 -14.96
N ALA A 198 20.45 22.81 -15.09
CA ALA A 198 20.14 23.86 -16.04
C ALA A 198 20.93 25.10 -15.59
N GLU A 199 22.09 25.28 -16.21
CA GLU A 199 22.94 26.44 -16.04
C GLU A 199 22.16 27.68 -16.47
N SER A 200 21.78 28.48 -15.48
CA SER A 200 21.28 29.82 -15.68
C SER A 200 22.39 30.67 -16.28
N ALA A 201 22.28 30.98 -17.56
CA ALA A 201 22.93 32.14 -18.15
C ALA A 201 21.90 32.92 -18.96
N THR A 202 21.31 33.94 -18.32
CA THR A 202 20.85 35.12 -19.05
C THR A 202 22.03 36.08 -19.11
N PRO A 203 22.32 36.68 -20.27
CA PRO A 203 21.97 38.08 -20.37
C PRO A 203 21.18 38.42 -21.64
N GLN A 204 20.17 39.23 -21.39
CA GLN A 204 19.31 39.92 -22.34
C GLN A 204 20.12 40.78 -23.31
N ALA A 205 19.91 40.62 -24.64
CA ALA A 205 19.85 41.73 -25.60
C ALA A 205 19.52 41.25 -27.02
N ALA A 206 18.76 42.10 -27.71
CA ALA A 206 18.50 42.16 -29.15
C ALA A 206 17.52 41.14 -29.74
N VAL A 207 16.25 41.51 -29.67
CA VAL A 207 15.25 41.24 -30.72
C VAL A 207 15.81 41.54 -32.11
N PRO A 208 15.73 40.62 -33.07
CA PRO A 208 15.34 40.95 -34.42
C PRO A 208 13.84 40.65 -34.58
N SER A 209 13.13 41.72 -34.90
CA SER A 209 11.78 41.67 -35.42
C SER A 209 11.83 41.04 -36.82
N GLU A 210 11.67 39.72 -36.92
CA GLU A 210 11.39 39.04 -38.19
C GLU A 210 9.95 38.49 -38.13
N SER A 211 9.04 39.25 -38.74
CA SER A 211 7.66 38.86 -39.00
C SER A 211 7.62 37.66 -39.95
N GLN A 212 7.67 36.45 -39.41
CA GLN A 212 7.30 35.25 -40.14
C GLN A 212 5.79 34.97 -39.96
N PRO A 213 5.08 34.52 -41.00
CA PRO A 213 3.67 34.23 -40.89
C PRO A 213 3.48 33.08 -39.90
N ILE A 214 2.70 33.31 -38.85
CA ILE A 214 2.29 32.30 -37.88
C ILE A 214 1.38 31.32 -38.63
N GLY A 215 1.97 30.29 -39.23
CA GLY A 215 1.23 29.07 -39.52
C GLY A 215 0.72 28.52 -38.18
N SER A 216 -0.54 28.07 -38.13
CA SER A 216 -1.05 27.37 -36.95
C SER A 216 -0.01 26.34 -36.48
N PRO A 217 0.31 26.28 -35.18
CA PRO A 217 1.21 25.26 -34.67
C PRO A 217 0.70 23.90 -35.16
N ALA A 218 1.61 23.07 -35.69
CA ALA A 218 1.29 21.70 -36.04
C ALA A 218 0.64 21.01 -34.83
N PRO A 219 -0.35 20.13 -35.04
CA PRO A 219 -0.96 19.40 -33.95
C PRO A 219 0.13 18.63 -33.18
N PRO A 220 -0.01 18.49 -31.85
CA PRO A 220 0.93 17.72 -31.04
C PRO A 220 1.02 16.28 -31.56
N ASP A 221 2.23 15.74 -31.59
CA ASP A 221 2.49 14.36 -31.96
C ASP A 221 2.50 13.46 -30.72
N PHE A 222 1.47 12.65 -30.55
CA PHE A 222 1.36 11.70 -29.44
C PHE A 222 1.86 10.30 -29.80
N SER A 223 2.39 10.07 -31.01
CA SER A 223 2.85 8.76 -31.46
C SER A 223 3.82 8.07 -30.48
N PRO A 224 4.78 8.77 -29.84
CA PRO A 224 5.68 8.16 -28.85
C PRO A 224 4.97 7.62 -27.60
N PHE A 225 3.81 8.19 -27.26
CA PHE A 225 3.00 7.80 -26.11
C PHE A 225 1.94 6.76 -26.50
N ALA A 226 1.60 6.64 -27.78
CA ALA A 226 0.43 5.93 -28.29
C ALA A 226 0.55 4.40 -28.21
N LYS A 227 0.50 3.86 -26.99
CA LYS A 227 0.60 2.43 -26.69
C LYS A 227 -0.02 2.12 -25.32
N GLY A 228 0.03 0.84 -24.97
CA GLY A 228 -0.27 0.38 -23.63
C GLY A 228 0.85 0.77 -22.67
N TRP A 229 0.46 1.24 -21.50
CA TRP A 229 1.29 1.54 -20.35
C TRP A 229 0.67 0.81 -19.18
N GLY A 230 1.48 0.11 -18.40
CA GLY A 230 0.94 -0.71 -17.33
C GLY A 230 1.93 -0.92 -16.21
N ARG A 231 1.34 -1.23 -15.07
CA ARG A 231 1.96 -1.87 -13.92
C ARG A 231 0.89 -2.76 -13.29
N HIS A 232 1.24 -3.64 -12.37
CA HIS A 232 0.28 -4.46 -11.67
C HIS A 232 -0.88 -3.63 -11.08
N GLY A 233 -2.11 -4.08 -11.36
CA GLY A 233 -3.33 -3.39 -10.92
C GLY A 233 -3.61 -2.03 -11.56
N PHE A 234 -2.79 -1.52 -12.50
CA PHE A 234 -3.03 -0.27 -13.21
C PHE A 234 -2.66 -0.40 -14.70
N GLY A 235 -3.62 -0.19 -15.59
CA GLY A 235 -3.40 -0.12 -17.02
C GLY A 235 -3.80 1.24 -17.57
N MET A 236 -3.12 1.70 -18.60
CA MET A 236 -3.50 2.85 -19.39
C MET A 236 -3.17 2.60 -20.85
N THR A 237 -4.10 2.92 -21.75
CA THR A 237 -3.81 2.93 -23.19
C THR A 237 -3.92 4.35 -23.68
N VAL A 238 -2.86 4.85 -24.32
CA VAL A 238 -2.87 6.16 -24.99
C VAL A 238 -2.98 5.92 -26.48
N THR A 239 -3.77 6.76 -27.15
CA THR A 239 -3.96 6.72 -28.60
C THR A 239 -3.17 7.83 -29.27
N ALA A 240 -2.95 7.70 -30.59
CA ALA A 240 -2.23 8.71 -31.37
C ALA A 240 -2.96 10.07 -31.44
N SER A 241 -4.25 10.14 -31.08
CA SER A 241 -5.00 11.40 -30.97
C SER A 241 -4.75 12.14 -29.66
N GLY A 242 -4.07 11.51 -28.68
CA GLY A 242 -3.87 12.06 -27.34
C GLY A 242 -4.99 11.69 -26.35
N GLU A 243 -5.98 10.91 -26.75
CA GLU A 243 -6.95 10.33 -25.83
C GLU A 243 -6.34 9.11 -25.13
N ALA A 244 -6.62 8.95 -23.84
CA ALA A 244 -6.20 7.79 -23.08
C ALA A 244 -7.29 7.30 -22.13
N THR A 245 -7.33 5.98 -21.93
CA THR A 245 -8.18 5.32 -20.94
C THR A 245 -7.30 4.62 -19.93
N ALA A 246 -7.48 4.93 -18.66
CA ALA A 246 -6.81 4.25 -17.56
C ALA A 246 -7.82 3.43 -16.75
N THR A 247 -7.41 2.26 -16.27
CA THR A 247 -8.16 1.40 -15.37
C THR A 247 -7.27 0.92 -14.24
N TRP A 248 -7.80 0.80 -13.04
CA TRP A 248 -7.05 0.30 -11.88
C TRP A 248 -7.94 -0.39 -10.86
N ARG A 249 -7.32 -1.31 -10.12
CA ARG A 249 -7.95 -1.90 -8.95
C ARG A 249 -8.16 -0.83 -7.89
N VAL A 250 -9.37 -0.76 -7.35
CA VAL A 250 -9.67 0.07 -6.16
C VAL A 250 -9.59 -0.75 -4.87
N TYR A 251 -9.33 -2.05 -5.01
CA TYR A 251 -9.03 -2.98 -3.93
C TYR A 251 -10.14 -3.10 -2.89
N LYS A 252 -11.36 -2.86 -3.35
CA LYS A 252 -12.60 -2.94 -2.59
C LYS A 252 -13.59 -3.76 -3.39
N TRP A 253 -13.98 -4.93 -2.92
CA TRP A 253 -14.91 -5.78 -3.66
C TRP A 253 -16.36 -5.28 -3.57
N CYS A 254 -17.03 -5.22 -4.72
CA CYS A 254 -18.46 -4.90 -4.78
C CYS A 254 -19.35 -5.93 -4.09
N SER A 255 -18.86 -7.17 -3.87
CA SER A 255 -19.55 -8.20 -3.09
C SER A 255 -19.62 -7.86 -1.61
N ASP A 256 -18.61 -7.15 -1.10
CA ASP A 256 -18.45 -6.85 0.31
C ASP A 256 -19.03 -5.46 0.63
N ASP A 257 -18.75 -4.48 -0.23
CA ASP A 257 -19.34 -3.15 -0.19
C ASP A 257 -19.66 -2.67 -1.61
N PRO A 258 -20.95 -2.64 -2.00
CA PRO A 258 -21.38 -2.34 -3.36
C PRO A 258 -21.28 -0.85 -3.71
N MET A 259 -20.83 0.02 -2.79
CA MET A 259 -20.70 1.45 -3.07
C MET A 259 -19.48 1.73 -3.98
N PRO A 260 -19.71 2.22 -5.21
CA PRO A 260 -18.62 2.47 -6.16
C PRO A 260 -17.74 3.68 -5.74
N PRO A 261 -16.47 3.70 -6.18
CA PRO A 261 -15.83 2.68 -7.00
C PRO A 261 -15.52 1.40 -6.19
N CYS A 262 -15.77 0.23 -6.78
CA CYS A 262 -15.46 -1.09 -6.24
C CYS A 262 -15.09 -2.03 -7.39
N ASP A 263 -14.18 -2.97 -7.13
CA ASP A 263 -13.81 -4.05 -8.05
C ASP A 263 -14.86 -5.14 -8.04
N ALA A 264 -15.10 -5.80 -9.17
CA ALA A 264 -16.03 -6.91 -9.26
C ALA A 264 -15.34 -8.14 -9.84
N MET A 265 -15.67 -9.33 -9.33
CA MET A 265 -15.35 -10.59 -10.02
C MET A 265 -16.47 -10.91 -11.00
N VAL A 266 -16.16 -10.95 -12.29
CA VAL A 266 -17.06 -11.45 -13.33
C VAL A 266 -16.44 -12.71 -13.89
N GLU A 267 -17.09 -13.85 -13.64
CA GLU A 267 -16.54 -15.18 -13.91
C GLU A 267 -15.20 -15.39 -13.18
N ASN A 268 -14.08 -15.27 -13.89
CA ASN A 268 -12.72 -15.44 -13.39
C ASN A 268 -11.82 -14.23 -13.67
N GLU A 269 -12.42 -13.11 -14.09
CA GLU A 269 -11.75 -11.85 -14.39
C GLU A 269 -12.13 -10.78 -13.38
N ILE A 270 -11.12 -10.01 -12.94
CA ILE A 270 -11.32 -8.85 -12.08
C ILE A 270 -11.71 -7.68 -12.98
N VAL A 271 -12.94 -7.19 -12.84
CA VAL A 271 -13.38 -5.92 -13.42
C VAL A 271 -12.99 -4.81 -12.46
N TYR A 272 -12.04 -3.99 -12.90
CA TYR A 272 -11.50 -2.88 -12.14
C TYR A 272 -12.55 -1.79 -11.91
N GLY A 273 -12.72 -1.38 -10.64
CA GLY A 273 -13.63 -0.32 -10.24
C GLY A 273 -13.10 1.09 -10.56
N GLY A 274 -11.78 1.22 -10.59
CA GLY A 274 -11.07 2.42 -10.98
C GLY A 274 -11.00 2.55 -12.49
N ARG A 275 -11.46 3.69 -13.00
CA ARG A 275 -11.29 4.06 -14.41
C ARG A 275 -11.22 5.57 -14.56
N ALA A 276 -10.44 6.03 -15.52
CA ALA A 276 -10.40 7.41 -15.94
C ALA A 276 -10.29 7.53 -17.46
N THR A 277 -10.87 8.60 -17.99
CA THR A 277 -10.60 9.06 -19.35
C THR A 277 -9.74 10.30 -19.27
N ILE A 278 -8.65 10.33 -20.03
CA ILE A 278 -7.66 11.40 -20.06
C ILE A 278 -7.60 11.95 -21.48
N VAL A 279 -7.41 13.26 -21.60
CA VAL A 279 -7.10 13.91 -22.89
C VAL A 279 -5.82 14.71 -22.75
N PHE A 280 -4.78 14.27 -23.44
CA PHE A 280 -3.56 15.01 -23.66
C PHE A 280 -3.77 16.02 -24.80
N THR A 281 -3.27 17.23 -24.60
CA THR A 281 -3.52 18.37 -25.50
C THR A 281 -2.24 19.03 -26.00
N ARG A 282 -1.10 18.68 -25.39
CA ARG A 282 0.20 19.25 -25.72
C ARG A 282 1.29 18.23 -25.44
N VAL A 283 2.34 18.27 -26.26
CA VAL A 283 3.61 17.59 -25.99
C VAL A 283 4.72 18.64 -25.85
N GLY A 284 5.61 18.44 -24.89
CA GLY A 284 6.82 19.23 -24.70
C GLY A 284 7.98 18.31 -24.36
N GLY A 285 8.92 18.14 -25.29
CA GLY A 285 9.99 17.16 -25.13
C GLY A 285 9.43 15.75 -24.99
N ALA A 286 9.80 15.06 -23.90
CA ALA A 286 9.34 13.71 -23.57
C ALA A 286 8.02 13.68 -22.77
N THR A 287 7.38 14.84 -22.53
CA THR A 287 6.19 14.92 -21.67
C THR A 287 4.93 15.29 -22.46
N ALA A 288 3.89 14.48 -22.33
CA ALA A 288 2.52 14.82 -22.73
C ALA A 288 1.77 15.47 -21.57
N TYR A 289 1.04 16.56 -21.85
CA TYR A 289 0.30 17.34 -20.87
C TYR A 289 -1.19 17.28 -21.18
N GLY A 290 -1.99 16.96 -20.17
CA GLY A 290 -3.41 16.70 -20.32
C GLY A 290 -4.23 16.95 -19.07
N TRP A 291 -5.45 16.45 -19.14
CA TRP A 291 -6.46 16.59 -18.09
C TRP A 291 -7.27 15.30 -17.99
N VAL A 292 -7.62 14.91 -16.77
CA VAL A 292 -8.62 13.88 -16.55
C VAL A 292 -10.00 14.46 -16.90
N LYS A 293 -10.71 13.81 -17.81
CA LYS A 293 -12.07 14.17 -18.22
C LYS A 293 -13.12 13.62 -17.27
N GLU A 294 -12.95 12.34 -16.93
CA GLU A 294 -13.82 11.60 -16.03
C GLU A 294 -12.95 10.63 -15.24
N SER A 295 -13.28 10.44 -13.96
CA SER A 295 -12.67 9.43 -13.11
C SER A 295 -13.72 8.83 -12.18
N THR A 296 -13.67 7.53 -11.95
CA THR A 296 -14.46 6.89 -10.88
C THR A 296 -13.79 6.99 -9.52
N ASP A 297 -12.51 7.35 -9.47
CA ASP A 297 -11.77 7.61 -8.24
C ASP A 297 -10.87 8.85 -8.41
N GLU A 298 -11.40 10.02 -8.05
CA GLU A 298 -10.68 11.29 -8.15
C GLU A 298 -9.50 11.41 -7.18
N ARG A 299 -9.38 10.49 -6.21
CA ARG A 299 -8.23 10.42 -5.30
C ARG A 299 -6.99 9.95 -6.04
N ILE A 300 -7.13 9.11 -7.07
CA ILE A 300 -6.02 8.50 -7.82
C ILE A 300 -5.68 9.33 -9.06
N LEU A 301 -6.70 9.63 -9.89
CA LEU A 301 -6.52 10.43 -11.10
C LEU A 301 -7.60 11.50 -11.16
N SER A 302 -7.17 12.75 -11.12
CA SER A 302 -8.03 13.92 -11.28
C SER A 302 -7.25 15.16 -11.68
N GLY A 303 -7.94 16.14 -12.27
CA GLY A 303 -7.35 17.42 -12.60
C GLY A 303 -6.31 17.33 -13.74
N ARG A 304 -5.18 17.99 -13.55
CA ARG A 304 -4.10 18.07 -14.55
C ARG A 304 -3.25 16.82 -14.50
N VAL A 305 -2.86 16.30 -15.65
CA VAL A 305 -1.97 15.13 -15.72
C VAL A 305 -0.79 15.36 -16.65
N THR A 306 0.33 14.73 -16.33
CA THR A 306 1.51 14.62 -17.19
C THR A 306 1.88 13.16 -17.36
N LEU A 307 2.27 12.79 -18.58
CA LEU A 307 2.89 11.51 -18.88
C LEU A 307 4.27 11.78 -19.47
N THR A 308 5.33 11.44 -18.76
CA THR A 308 6.72 11.72 -19.16
C THR A 308 7.42 10.41 -19.50
N LEU A 309 7.84 10.24 -20.75
CA LEU A 309 8.61 9.07 -21.17
C LEU A 309 9.95 9.02 -20.44
N GLN A 310 10.31 7.82 -20.02
CA GLN A 310 11.55 7.46 -19.36
C GLN A 310 12.32 6.46 -20.23
N PRO A 311 13.62 6.22 -19.96
CA PRO A 311 14.36 5.16 -20.61
C PRO A 311 13.72 3.77 -20.40
N TYR A 312 14.11 2.80 -21.23
CA TYR A 312 13.73 1.39 -21.08
C TYR A 312 12.24 1.12 -21.22
N ASP A 313 11.61 1.81 -22.16
CA ASP A 313 10.16 1.82 -22.34
C ASP A 313 9.35 2.04 -21.06
N MET A 314 9.74 3.02 -20.26
CA MET A 314 9.00 3.43 -19.06
C MET A 314 8.35 4.80 -19.26
N ALA A 315 7.39 5.12 -18.39
CA ALA A 315 6.78 6.44 -18.32
C ALA A 315 6.40 6.79 -16.89
N LEU A 316 6.42 8.08 -16.57
CA LEU A 316 5.98 8.63 -15.29
C LEU A 316 4.67 9.37 -15.50
N LEU A 317 3.59 8.88 -14.89
CA LEU A 317 2.28 9.51 -14.88
C LEU A 317 2.10 10.29 -13.56
N GLU A 318 1.86 11.59 -13.65
CA GLU A 318 1.62 12.45 -12.48
C GLU A 318 0.25 13.13 -12.62
N SER A 319 -0.43 13.36 -11.49
CA SER A 319 -1.75 14.01 -11.44
C SER A 319 -1.75 15.09 -10.36
N VAL A 320 -2.21 16.29 -10.70
CA VAL A 320 -2.37 17.43 -9.78
C VAL A 320 -3.87 17.64 -9.56
N GLY A 321 -4.41 16.97 -8.55
CA GLY A 321 -5.85 17.01 -8.23
C GLY A 321 -6.26 16.12 -7.06
N GLY A 322 -5.59 14.97 -6.89
CA GLY A 322 -5.74 14.09 -5.73
C GLY A 322 -4.79 14.48 -4.60
N PHE A 323 -5.18 14.22 -3.35
CA PHE A 323 -4.30 14.35 -2.18
C PHE A 323 -3.02 13.54 -2.39
N ASP A 324 -1.85 14.20 -2.32
CA ASP A 324 -0.49 13.61 -2.27
C ASP A 324 -0.31 12.30 -3.06
N VAL A 325 -0.76 12.26 -4.32
CA VAL A 325 -0.53 11.08 -5.18
C VAL A 325 0.91 11.06 -5.64
N ALA A 326 1.66 10.06 -5.15
CA ALA A 326 3.00 9.78 -5.66
C ALA A 326 2.94 9.56 -7.19
N PRO A 327 3.96 10.00 -7.94
CA PRO A 327 4.07 9.69 -9.36
C PRO A 327 3.92 8.20 -9.64
N ILE A 328 3.16 7.87 -10.67
CA ILE A 328 2.88 6.51 -11.10
C ILE A 328 3.90 6.14 -12.18
N VAL A 329 4.87 5.30 -11.83
CA VAL A 329 5.74 4.66 -12.83
C VAL A 329 4.92 3.61 -13.58
N LEU A 330 5.01 3.64 -14.91
CA LEU A 330 4.34 2.75 -15.84
C LEU A 330 5.34 2.22 -16.85
N CYS A 331 5.03 1.07 -17.42
CA CYS A 331 5.90 0.45 -18.39
C CYS A 331 5.14 0.09 -19.66
N GLY A 332 5.81 0.32 -20.78
CA GLY A 332 5.31 -0.02 -22.09
C GLY A 332 5.60 -1.48 -22.44
N PRO A 333 5.14 -1.90 -23.64
CA PRO A 333 5.27 -3.27 -24.12
C PRO A 333 6.72 -3.76 -24.26
N ASP A 334 7.66 -2.86 -24.51
CA ASP A 334 9.05 -3.18 -24.84
C ASP A 334 9.95 -3.22 -23.58
N TYR A 335 9.42 -2.90 -22.39
CA TYR A 335 10.19 -2.81 -21.15
C TYR A 335 10.99 -4.08 -20.86
N TRP A 336 10.38 -5.26 -21.01
CA TRP A 336 11.05 -6.53 -20.74
C TRP A 336 12.20 -6.85 -21.69
N GLN A 337 12.28 -6.17 -22.83
CA GLN A 337 13.38 -6.30 -23.78
C GLN A 337 14.41 -5.18 -23.64
N GLU A 338 13.98 -3.97 -23.29
CA GLU A 338 14.85 -2.80 -23.21
C GLU A 338 15.51 -2.62 -21.83
N ALA A 339 14.81 -2.97 -20.75
CA ALA A 339 15.30 -2.78 -19.40
C ALA A 339 16.43 -3.75 -19.06
N PRO A 340 17.57 -3.26 -18.53
CA PRO A 340 18.62 -4.13 -18.04
C PRO A 340 18.07 -5.01 -16.92
N GLU A 341 18.63 -6.21 -16.79
CA GLU A 341 18.22 -7.19 -15.77
C GLU A 341 18.22 -6.61 -14.36
N SER A 342 19.26 -5.83 -14.02
CA SER A 342 19.33 -5.13 -12.73
C SER A 342 18.14 -4.21 -12.47
N LEU A 343 17.63 -3.51 -13.49
CA LEU A 343 16.45 -2.64 -13.34
C LEU A 343 15.18 -3.46 -13.22
N ARG A 344 15.09 -4.60 -13.91
CA ARG A 344 13.96 -5.53 -13.81
C ARG A 344 13.87 -6.20 -12.46
N GLU A 345 15.01 -6.44 -11.81
CA GLU A 345 15.09 -6.95 -10.44
C GLU A 345 14.86 -5.84 -9.41
N GLU A 346 15.30 -4.61 -9.71
CA GLU A 346 15.16 -3.47 -8.82
C GLU A 346 13.73 -2.92 -8.77
N SER A 347 13.06 -2.89 -9.92
CA SER A 347 11.75 -2.27 -10.11
C SER A 347 11.02 -2.96 -11.27
N PRO A 348 10.60 -4.23 -11.11
CA PRO A 348 9.80 -4.87 -12.14
C PRO A 348 8.51 -4.09 -12.30
N CYS A 349 8.08 -3.93 -13.54
CA CYS A 349 7.00 -3.03 -13.89
C CYS A 349 5.64 -3.48 -13.34
N GLY A 350 5.32 -3.05 -12.12
CA GLY A 350 4.24 -3.61 -11.33
C GLY A 350 4.50 -3.64 -9.83
N ALA A 351 5.77 -3.70 -9.48
CA ALA A 351 6.34 -3.53 -8.15
C ALA A 351 6.31 -2.10 -7.65
#